data_AF-A0A9E4XT97-F1
#
_entry.id   AF-A0A9E4XT97-F1
#
_cell.length_a   1.000
_cell.length_b   1.000
_cell.length_c   1.000
_cell.angle_alpha   90.00
_cell.angle_beta   90.00
_cell.angle_gamma   90.00
#
_symmetry.space_group_name_H-M   'P 1'
#
loop_
_entity.id
_entity.type
_entity.pdbx_description
1 polymer ?
#
loop_
_entity_poly.entity_id
_entity_poly.type
_entity_poly.pdbx_seq_one_letter_code
_entity_poly.pdbx_strand_id
1 'polypeptide(L)'
;LNMSPHASVGRACKVAKEEIAGLLAALDRFVSMDHEEEWATWRSWSETIVAAGDDIAGVRPVIEDGESNRQGPTAAFYFDEGWDGPSAVEIQEKLASGDPSIHVGVGNDVGELHVSPVALEPGEAEIVAQALRTELGR
;
A
#
# COMPACT_ATOMS: atom_id res chain seq x y z
N LEU A 1 15.01 31.74 30.43
CA LEU A 1 15.60 30.41 30.12
C LEU A 1 15.93 30.20 28.64
N ASN A 2 15.54 31.07 27.69
CA ASN A 2 15.94 30.96 26.27
C ASN A 2 16.59 32.27 25.77
N MET A 3 17.75 32.61 26.34
CA MET A 3 18.59 33.70 25.82
C MET A 3 20.05 33.35 26.07
N SER A 4 20.95 34.14 25.48
CA SER A 4 22.40 33.96 25.53
C SER A 4 22.90 33.52 26.92
N PRO A 5 23.72 32.47 27.00
CA PRO A 5 24.30 31.69 25.88
C PRO A 5 23.41 30.53 25.39
N HIS A 6 22.22 30.32 25.95
CA HIS A 6 21.34 29.19 25.61
C HIS A 6 20.34 29.58 24.51
N ALA A 7 20.79 29.48 23.26
CA ALA A 7 19.91 29.65 22.10
C ALA A 7 18.89 28.50 22.01
N SER A 8 17.62 28.83 21.83
CA SER A 8 16.54 27.85 21.64
C SER A 8 16.51 27.30 20.22
N VAL A 9 16.05 26.05 20.04
CA VAL A 9 16.02 25.35 18.74
C VAL A 9 15.05 25.95 17.71
N GLY A 10 14.09 26.79 18.11
CA GLY A 10 12.98 27.22 17.25
C GLY A 10 13.36 27.99 15.98
N ARG A 11 14.45 28.76 15.97
CA ARG A 11 14.88 29.51 14.78
C ARG A 11 15.48 28.60 13.71
N ALA A 12 16.27 27.60 14.14
CA ALA A 12 16.89 26.63 13.24
C ALA A 12 15.86 25.63 12.70
N CYS A 13 14.82 25.32 13.48
CA CYS A 13 13.72 24.43 13.09
C CYS A 13 12.53 25.17 12.43
N LYS A 14 12.69 26.44 12.03
CA LYS A 14 11.60 27.16 11.36
C LYS A 14 11.43 26.66 9.93
N VAL A 15 10.24 26.17 9.61
CA VAL A 15 9.83 25.75 8.26
C VAL A 15 9.78 26.92 7.26
N ALA A 16 9.95 26.60 5.98
CA ALA A 16 9.82 27.52 4.86
C ALA A 16 8.35 27.92 4.63
N LYS A 17 8.12 29.01 3.91
CA LYS A 17 6.76 29.51 3.62
C LYS A 17 5.98 28.56 2.70
N GLU A 18 6.68 27.84 1.83
CA GLU A 18 6.14 26.84 0.93
C GLU A 18 5.58 25.63 1.70
N GLU A 19 6.29 25.19 2.74
CA GLU A 19 5.84 24.10 3.62
C GLU A 19 4.58 24.50 4.40
N ILE A 20 4.50 25.76 4.86
CA ILE A 20 3.30 26.29 5.52
C ILE A 20 2.11 26.31 4.56
N ALA A 21 2.30 26.79 3.33
CA ALA A 21 1.24 26.82 2.33
C ALA A 21 0.77 25.41 1.92
N GLY A 22 1.72 24.48 1.74
CA GLY A 22 1.43 23.08 1.47
C GLY A 22 0.67 22.40 2.61
N LEU A 23 1.08 22.64 3.86
CA LEU A 23 0.39 22.12 5.04
C LEU A 23 -1.04 22.65 5.15
N LEU A 24 -1.26 23.94 4.87
CA LEU A 24 -2.61 24.52 4.91
C LEU A 24 -3.52 23.89 3.85
N ALA A 25 -3.02 23.76 2.61
CA ALA A 25 -3.78 23.11 1.54
C ALA A 25 -4.07 21.63 1.83
N ALA A 26 -3.10 20.90 2.39
CA ALA A 26 -3.28 19.51 2.80
C ALA A 26 -4.30 19.38 3.94
N LEU A 27 -4.28 20.28 4.92
CA LEU A 27 -5.25 20.31 6.02
C LEU A 27 -6.66 20.61 5.52
N ASP A 28 -6.82 21.62 4.65
CA ASP A 28 -8.11 21.97 4.07
C ASP A 28 -8.68 20.79 3.26
N ARG A 29 -7.85 20.11 2.46
CA ARG A 29 -8.24 18.90 1.74
C ARG A 29 -8.64 17.78 2.71
N PHE A 30 -7.83 17.52 3.73
CA PHE A 30 -8.08 16.43 4.68
C PHE A 30 -9.42 16.63 5.41
N VAL A 31 -9.69 17.83 5.93
CA VAL A 31 -10.92 18.10 6.70
C VAL A 31 -12.19 18.10 5.84
N SER A 32 -12.06 18.38 4.53
CA SER A 32 -13.20 18.41 3.60
C SER A 32 -13.47 17.08 2.89
N MET A 33 -12.61 16.09 3.08
CA MET A 33 -12.69 14.80 2.41
C MET A 33 -13.78 13.91 3.00
N ASP A 34 -14.48 13.18 2.14
CA ASP A 34 -15.33 12.07 2.57
C ASP A 34 -14.44 10.83 2.74
N HIS A 35 -13.97 10.61 3.96
CA HIS A 35 -13.11 9.48 4.29
C HIS A 35 -13.83 8.12 4.21
N GLU A 36 -15.16 8.10 4.34
CA GLU A 36 -15.93 6.85 4.20
C GLU A 36 -16.02 6.44 2.73
N GLU A 37 -16.24 7.39 1.83
CA GLU A 37 -16.23 7.18 0.38
C GLU A 37 -14.83 6.74 -0.11
N GLU A 38 -13.78 7.39 0.38
CA GLU A 38 -12.40 7.02 0.05
C GLU A 38 -12.07 5.60 0.53
N TRP A 39 -12.47 5.26 1.77
CA TRP A 39 -12.28 3.90 2.31
C TRP A 39 -13.03 2.85 1.49
N ALA A 40 -14.28 3.13 1.12
CA ALA A 40 -15.08 2.24 0.28
C ALA A 40 -14.44 2.02 -1.10
N THR A 41 -13.85 3.07 -1.67
CA THR A 41 -13.11 3.01 -2.93
C THR A 41 -11.89 2.10 -2.80
N TRP A 42 -11.05 2.33 -1.79
CA TRP A 42 -9.88 1.48 -1.52
C TRP A 42 -10.25 0.02 -1.27
N ARG A 43 -11.34 -0.21 -0.54
CA ARG A 43 -11.84 -1.56 -0.29
C ARG A 43 -12.24 -2.24 -1.58
N SER A 44 -12.94 -1.55 -2.48
CA SER A 44 -13.34 -2.09 -3.79
C SER A 44 -12.12 -2.45 -4.66
N TRP A 45 -11.06 -1.64 -4.62
CA TRP A 45 -9.81 -1.94 -5.31
C TRP A 45 -9.11 -3.17 -4.74
N SER A 46 -9.08 -3.30 -3.42
CA SER A 46 -8.53 -4.49 -2.77
C SER A 46 -9.35 -5.74 -3.07
N GLU A 47 -10.68 -5.64 -3.15
CA GLU A 47 -11.57 -6.72 -3.62
C GLU A 47 -11.23 -7.15 -5.06
N THR A 48 -10.98 -6.20 -5.97
CA THR A 48 -10.51 -6.49 -7.33
C THR A 48 -9.15 -7.21 -7.31
N ILE A 49 -8.23 -6.79 -6.45
CA ILE A 49 -6.88 -7.36 -6.37
C ILE A 49 -6.91 -8.77 -5.79
N VAL A 50 -7.61 -9.01 -4.66
CA VAL A 50 -7.64 -10.34 -4.02
C VAL A 50 -8.26 -11.40 -4.92
N ALA A 51 -9.23 -11.01 -5.76
CA ALA A 51 -9.84 -11.91 -6.75
C ALA A 51 -8.83 -12.49 -7.75
N ALA A 52 -7.66 -11.85 -7.94
CA ALA A 52 -6.58 -12.41 -8.77
C ALA A 52 -5.99 -13.71 -8.18
N GLY A 53 -6.05 -13.88 -6.86
CA GLY A 53 -5.58 -15.07 -6.16
C GLY A 53 -6.63 -16.16 -5.99
N ASP A 54 -7.90 -15.86 -6.31
CA ASP A 54 -8.99 -16.83 -6.16
C ASP A 54 -8.78 -18.06 -7.07
N ASP A 55 -9.15 -19.23 -6.55
CA ASP A 55 -9.03 -20.53 -7.23
C ASP A 55 -7.60 -20.99 -7.55
N ILE A 56 -6.58 -20.36 -6.96
CA ILE A 56 -5.18 -20.80 -7.09
C ILE A 56 -4.81 -21.70 -5.90
N ALA A 57 -4.40 -22.93 -6.20
CA ALA A 57 -4.03 -23.90 -5.16
C ALA A 57 -2.84 -23.39 -4.34
N GLY A 58 -2.99 -23.42 -3.02
CA GLY A 58 -1.97 -22.97 -2.07
C GLY A 58 -1.85 -21.46 -1.89
N VAL A 59 -2.74 -20.66 -2.52
CA VAL A 59 -2.82 -19.22 -2.31
C VAL A 59 -4.05 -18.90 -1.49
N ARG A 60 -3.86 -18.16 -0.39
CA ARG A 60 -4.93 -17.66 0.47
C ARG A 60 -4.98 -16.13 0.37
N PRO A 61 -5.83 -15.57 -0.50
CA PRO A 61 -6.05 -14.13 -0.58
C PRO A 61 -6.97 -13.67 0.55
N VAL A 62 -6.65 -12.55 1.19
CA VAL A 62 -7.47 -11.91 2.24
C VAL A 62 -7.37 -10.39 2.15
N ILE A 63 -8.40 -9.70 2.63
CA ILE A 63 -8.35 -8.26 2.87
C ILE A 63 -8.12 -8.03 4.36
N GLU A 64 -7.00 -7.41 4.71
CA GLU A 64 -6.67 -7.01 6.07
C GLU A 64 -7.15 -5.58 6.31
N ASP A 65 -8.25 -5.49 7.04
CA ASP A 65 -8.95 -4.24 7.35
C ASP A 65 -9.26 -4.23 8.85
N GLY A 66 -8.35 -3.65 9.65
CA GLY A 66 -8.55 -3.50 11.11
C GLY A 66 -7.32 -3.68 11.99
N GLU A 67 -6.19 -4.19 11.48
CA GLU A 67 -4.94 -4.25 12.25
C GLU A 67 -4.19 -2.92 12.20
N SER A 68 -3.59 -2.51 13.32
CA SER A 68 -2.88 -1.22 13.44
C SER A 68 -1.66 -1.07 12.50
N ASN A 69 -1.27 -2.14 11.81
CA ASN A 69 -0.11 -2.18 10.93
C ASN A 69 -0.44 -1.92 9.45
N ARG A 70 -1.72 -1.77 9.08
CA ARG A 70 -2.15 -1.45 7.71
C ARG A 70 -2.72 -0.03 7.66
N GLN A 71 -2.42 0.71 6.60
CA GLN A 71 -2.90 2.10 6.40
C GLN A 71 -4.26 2.18 5.67
N GLY A 72 -4.88 1.04 5.39
CA GLY A 72 -6.14 0.89 4.65
C GLY A 72 -6.46 -0.60 4.48
N PRO A 73 -7.57 -0.95 3.80
CA PRO A 73 -8.00 -2.33 3.57
C PRO A 73 -7.01 -3.03 2.63
N THR A 74 -5.96 -3.63 3.18
CA THR A 74 -4.80 -4.11 2.40
C THR A 74 -5.12 -5.47 1.78
N ALA A 75 -4.86 -5.63 0.47
CA ALA A 75 -4.95 -6.93 -0.17
C ALA A 75 -3.69 -7.74 0.15
N ALA A 76 -3.83 -8.86 0.84
CA ALA A 76 -2.73 -9.74 1.23
C ALA A 76 -2.92 -11.14 0.65
N PHE A 77 -1.82 -11.77 0.26
CA PHE A 77 -1.76 -13.12 -0.26
C PHE A 77 -0.79 -13.93 0.59
N TYR A 78 -1.28 -15.02 1.16
CA TYR A 78 -0.47 -15.97 1.92
C TYR A 78 -0.28 -17.25 1.11
N PHE A 79 0.94 -17.76 1.07
CA PHE A 79 1.27 -19.03 0.42
C PHE A 79 1.35 -20.15 1.46
N ASP A 80 0.66 -21.27 1.23
CA ASP A 80 0.67 -22.46 2.09
C ASP A 80 1.46 -23.64 1.47
N GLU A 81 1.48 -24.79 2.13
CA GLU A 81 2.22 -25.99 1.70
C GLU A 81 1.79 -26.53 0.31
N GLY A 82 0.60 -26.16 -0.17
CA GLY A 82 0.08 -26.52 -1.49
C GLY A 82 0.57 -25.61 -2.63
N TRP A 83 1.31 -24.55 -2.31
CA TRP A 83 1.89 -23.64 -3.31
C TRP A 83 3.22 -24.19 -3.84
N ASP A 84 3.27 -24.47 -5.15
CA ASP A 84 4.46 -24.95 -5.86
C ASP A 84 5.05 -23.89 -6.82
N GLY A 85 4.59 -22.64 -6.71
CA GLY A 85 5.04 -21.54 -7.55
C GLY A 85 6.22 -20.75 -6.95
N PRO A 86 6.57 -19.61 -7.56
CA PRO A 86 7.66 -18.77 -7.08
C PRO A 86 7.41 -18.23 -5.67
N SER A 87 8.49 -17.91 -4.96
CA SER A 87 8.39 -17.21 -3.67
C SER A 87 7.78 -15.81 -3.82
N ALA A 88 7.23 -15.27 -2.73
CA ALA A 88 6.70 -13.91 -2.69
C ALA A 88 7.72 -12.85 -3.17
N VAL A 89 9.01 -13.05 -2.85
CA VAL A 89 10.11 -12.16 -3.28
C VAL A 89 10.33 -12.26 -4.79
N GLU A 90 10.33 -13.47 -5.36
CA GLU A 90 10.46 -13.64 -6.81
C GLU A 90 9.27 -13.04 -7.56
N ILE A 91 8.04 -13.16 -7.02
CA ILE A 91 6.86 -12.49 -7.58
C ILE A 91 7.04 -10.97 -7.52
N GLN A 92 7.45 -10.42 -6.38
CA GLN A 92 7.72 -8.99 -6.22
C GLN A 92 8.76 -8.47 -7.22
N GLU A 93 9.87 -9.19 -7.41
CA GLU A 93 10.93 -8.81 -8.36
C GLU A 93 10.44 -8.83 -9.82
N LYS A 94 9.61 -9.82 -10.18
CA LYS A 94 9.00 -9.88 -11.51
C LYS A 94 8.01 -8.75 -11.76
N LEU A 95 7.17 -8.42 -10.78
CA LEU A 95 6.26 -7.29 -10.85
C LEU A 95 7.03 -5.96 -10.99
N ALA A 96 8.11 -5.79 -10.21
CA ALA A 96 8.94 -4.58 -10.26
C ALA A 96 9.72 -4.44 -11.58
N SER A 97 10.07 -5.55 -12.23
CA SER A 97 10.78 -5.55 -13.53
C SER A 97 9.84 -5.56 -14.75
N GLY A 98 8.52 -5.62 -14.54
CA GLY A 98 7.51 -5.56 -15.58
C GLY A 98 7.28 -4.18 -16.18
N ASP A 99 6.35 -4.12 -17.14
CA ASP A 99 5.84 -2.88 -17.74
C ASP A 99 4.29 -2.91 -17.71
N PRO A 100 3.63 -2.10 -16.85
CA PRO A 100 4.24 -1.14 -15.92
C PRO A 100 4.99 -1.82 -14.75
N SER A 101 5.93 -1.09 -14.17
CA SER A 101 6.64 -1.52 -12.96
C SER A 101 5.73 -1.39 -11.74
N ILE A 102 5.51 -2.51 -11.04
CA ILE A 102 4.59 -2.57 -9.88
C ILE A 102 5.39 -2.94 -8.63
N HIS A 103 5.38 -2.04 -7.64
CA HIS A 103 6.05 -2.24 -6.36
C HIS A 103 5.04 -2.66 -5.29
N VAL A 104 5.18 -3.89 -4.81
CA VAL A 104 4.35 -4.48 -3.74
C VAL A 104 5.18 -4.74 -2.49
N GLY A 105 4.53 -4.94 -1.34
CA GLY A 105 5.21 -5.33 -0.12
C GLY A 105 5.31 -6.84 0.03
N VAL A 106 6.31 -7.29 0.79
CA VAL A 106 6.46 -8.68 1.24
C VAL A 106 6.58 -8.68 2.75
N GLY A 107 5.93 -9.64 3.40
CA GLY A 107 5.92 -9.76 4.86
C GLY A 107 7.11 -10.54 5.41
N ASN A 108 7.21 -10.57 6.75
CA ASN A 108 8.24 -11.32 7.47
C ASN A 108 7.87 -12.81 7.66
N ASP A 109 6.57 -13.12 7.65
CA ASP A 109 6.09 -14.50 7.63
C ASP A 109 6.37 -15.11 6.26
N VAL A 110 6.75 -16.38 6.25
CA VAL A 110 7.18 -17.08 5.04
C VAL A 110 6.01 -17.07 4.04
N GLY A 111 6.17 -16.31 2.96
CA GLY A 111 5.20 -16.30 1.86
C GLY A 111 4.05 -15.30 1.99
N GLU A 112 4.26 -14.13 2.60
CA GLU A 112 3.29 -13.02 2.47
C GLU A 112 3.68 -12.06 1.34
N LEU A 113 2.73 -11.76 0.46
CA LEU A 113 2.77 -10.65 -0.50
C LEU A 113 1.58 -9.72 -0.24
N HIS A 114 1.75 -8.40 -0.27
CA HIS A 114 0.62 -7.48 -0.04
C HIS A 114 0.67 -6.22 -0.90
N VAL A 115 -0.53 -5.70 -1.20
CA VAL A 115 -0.77 -4.48 -1.97
C VAL A 115 -1.59 -3.50 -1.12
N SER A 116 -1.01 -2.33 -0.86
CA SER A 116 -1.71 -1.25 -0.18
C SER A 116 -2.53 -0.43 -1.17
N PRO A 117 -3.86 -0.31 -1.04
CA PRO A 117 -4.70 0.39 -2.01
C PRO A 117 -4.55 1.92 -1.94
N VAL A 118 -4.00 2.47 -0.85
CA VAL A 118 -3.90 3.93 -0.62
C VAL A 118 -2.96 4.65 -1.58
N ALA A 119 -2.09 3.89 -2.26
CA ALA A 119 -1.12 4.41 -3.23
C ALA A 119 -1.59 4.27 -4.68
N LEU A 120 -2.77 3.66 -4.92
CA LEU A 120 -3.29 3.41 -6.25
C LEU A 120 -4.09 4.60 -6.79
N GLU A 121 -4.05 4.76 -8.10
CA GLU A 121 -4.91 5.64 -8.87
C GLU A 121 -6.08 4.87 -9.52
N PRO A 122 -7.16 5.56 -9.93
CA PRO A 122 -8.28 4.93 -10.64
C PRO A 122 -7.83 4.13 -11.86
N GLY A 123 -8.17 2.84 -11.91
CA GLY A 123 -7.82 1.92 -12.98
C GLY A 123 -6.54 1.11 -12.75
N GLU A 124 -5.74 1.44 -11.73
CA GLU A 124 -4.51 0.70 -11.43
C GLU A 124 -4.78 -0.62 -10.70
N ALA A 125 -5.90 -0.73 -9.97
CA ALA A 125 -6.28 -1.97 -9.29
C ALA A 125 -6.43 -3.14 -10.27
N GLU A 126 -7.03 -2.89 -11.45
CA GLU A 126 -7.18 -3.88 -12.51
C GLU A 126 -5.84 -4.28 -13.13
N ILE A 127 -4.93 -3.32 -13.32
CA ILE A 127 -3.57 -3.57 -13.83
C ILE A 127 -2.80 -4.45 -12.85
N VAL A 128 -2.85 -4.12 -11.56
CA VAL A 128 -2.19 -4.89 -10.49
C VAL A 128 -2.79 -6.29 -10.41
N ALA A 129 -4.11 -6.43 -10.43
CA ALA A 129 -4.80 -7.72 -10.40
C ALA A 129 -4.39 -8.61 -11.60
N GLN A 130 -4.31 -8.04 -12.81
CA GLN A 130 -3.90 -8.79 -14.00
C GLN A 130 -2.44 -9.24 -13.94
N ALA A 131 -1.54 -8.38 -13.45
CA ALA A 131 -0.13 -8.71 -13.28
C ALA A 131 0.06 -9.82 -12.23
N LEU A 132 -0.62 -9.70 -11.07
CA LEU A 132 -0.62 -10.72 -10.03
C LEU A 132 -1.15 -12.05 -10.55
N ARG A 133 -2.28 -12.05 -11.26
CA ARG A 133 -2.85 -13.28 -11.84
C ARG A 133 -1.86 -14.00 -12.76
N THR A 134 -1.07 -13.24 -13.51
CA THR A 134 -0.06 -13.79 -14.43
C THR A 134 1.08 -14.47 -13.68
N GLU A 135 1.53 -13.90 -12.56
CA GLU A 135 2.62 -14.47 -11.78
C GLU A 135 2.17 -15.57 -10.79
N LEU A 136 0.92 -15.53 -10.35
CA LEU A 136 0.32 -16.56 -9.48
C LEU A 136 -0.22 -17.78 -10.25
N GLY A 137 -0.62 -17.60 -11.52
CA GLY A 137 -1.21 -18.66 -12.34
C GLY A 137 -0.20 -19.49 -13.14
N ARG A 138 1.10 -19.35 -12.86
CA ARG A 138 2.20 -20.04 -13.56
C ARG A 138 2.69 -21.26 -12.81
#